data_AF-M0B3V0-F1
#
_entry.id   AF-M0B3V0-F1
#
_cell.length_a   1.000
_cell.length_b   1.000
_cell.length_c   1.000
_cell.angle_alpha   90.00
_cell.angle_beta   90.00
_cell.angle_gamma   90.00
#
_symmetry.space_group_name_H-M   'P 1'
#
loop_
_entity.id
_entity.type
_entity.pdbx_description
1 polymer ?
#
loop_
_entity_poly.entity_id
_entity_poly.type
_entity_poly.pdbx_seq_one_letter_code
_entity_poly.pdbx_strand_id
1 'polypeptide(L)'
;MKYAQTDDRIVVRLDPGEQVIASLKELRDEAGITSGFVRGIGAVDHVVLGHYDVENQSYNEETFTDQYEVTSFLGNIGPDKVHAHIQLGTESYDSIGGHCAEATVSGTFEIEILRGDTRLVHTHDPQTGLDVFDL
;
A
#
# COMPACT_ATOMS: atom_id res chain seq x y z
N MET A 1 12.43 -8.58 -4.85
CA MET A 1 11.30 -8.22 -5.72
C MET A 1 11.50 -8.80 -7.11
N LYS A 2 10.44 -9.34 -7.73
CA LYS A 2 10.41 -9.73 -9.15
C LYS A 2 9.11 -9.23 -9.78
N TYR A 3 9.15 -8.69 -11.00
CA TYR A 3 7.95 -8.22 -11.69
C TYR A 3 7.95 -8.53 -13.18
N ALA A 4 6.75 -8.55 -13.76
CA ALA A 4 6.49 -8.58 -15.19
C ALA A 4 5.55 -7.43 -15.54
N GLN A 5 5.64 -6.92 -16.77
CA GLN A 5 4.83 -5.77 -17.19
C GLN A 5 4.34 -5.88 -18.63
N THR A 6 3.22 -5.21 -18.89
CA THR A 6 2.62 -4.97 -20.21
C THR A 6 2.65 -3.46 -20.50
N ASP A 7 1.68 -2.89 -21.22
CA ASP A 7 1.55 -1.44 -21.40
C ASP A 7 0.71 -0.79 -20.28
N ASP A 8 -0.35 -1.45 -19.82
CA ASP A 8 -1.28 -0.94 -18.80
C ASP A 8 -1.07 -1.58 -17.42
N ARG A 9 -0.37 -2.72 -17.32
CA ARG A 9 -0.25 -3.46 -16.05
C ARG A 9 1.17 -3.84 -15.66
N ILE A 10 1.42 -3.89 -14.36
CA ILE A 10 2.60 -4.51 -13.75
C ILE A 10 2.11 -5.54 -12.74
N VAL A 11 2.67 -6.74 -12.75
CA VAL A 11 2.47 -7.75 -11.71
C VAL A 11 3.79 -7.93 -10.99
N VAL A 12 3.79 -7.72 -9.68
CA VAL A 12 4.98 -7.81 -8.83
C VAL A 12 4.76 -8.83 -7.72
N ARG A 13 5.81 -9.61 -7.46
CA ARG A 13 5.92 -10.49 -6.32
C ARG A 13 7.02 -9.98 -5.39
N LEU A 14 6.68 -9.84 -4.12
CA LEU A 14 7.61 -9.60 -3.03
C LEU A 14 7.88 -10.92 -2.28
N ASP A 15 9.13 -11.10 -1.91
CA ASP A 15 9.66 -12.25 -1.20
C ASP A 15 9.81 -11.94 0.31
N PRO A 16 9.98 -12.94 1.18
CA PRO A 16 10.11 -12.72 2.63
C PRO A 16 11.19 -11.71 3.01
N GLY A 17 10.88 -10.87 3.99
CA GLY A 17 11.75 -9.81 4.51
C GLY A 17 11.70 -8.49 3.73
N GLU A 18 10.99 -8.43 2.59
CA GLU A 18 10.81 -7.19 1.84
C GLU A 18 9.77 -6.27 2.49
N GLN A 19 10.03 -4.95 2.47
CA GLN A 19 9.11 -3.92 2.97
C GLN A 19 8.16 -3.48 1.86
N VAL A 20 6.88 -3.79 1.97
CA VAL A 20 5.87 -3.65 0.90
C VAL A 20 5.81 -2.23 0.35
N ILE A 21 5.63 -1.23 1.23
CA ILE A 21 5.50 0.17 0.81
C ILE A 21 6.80 0.70 0.20
N ALA A 22 7.97 0.28 0.73
CA ALA A 22 9.26 0.69 0.20
C ALA A 22 9.52 0.06 -1.19
N SER A 23 9.25 -1.23 -1.36
CA SER A 23 9.39 -1.93 -2.64
C SER A 23 8.46 -1.36 -3.71
N LEU A 24 7.23 -0.95 -3.35
CA LEU A 24 6.34 -0.27 -4.30
C LEU A 24 6.85 1.11 -4.72
N LYS A 25 7.47 1.87 -3.81
CA LYS A 25 8.12 3.15 -4.15
C LYS A 25 9.31 2.95 -5.08
N GLU A 26 10.14 1.95 -4.81
CA GLU A 26 11.26 1.57 -5.68
C GLU A 26 10.76 1.17 -7.08
N LEU A 27 9.76 0.28 -7.15
CA LEU A 27 9.17 -0.15 -8.41
C LEU A 27 8.53 1.00 -9.19
N ARG A 28 7.88 1.95 -8.51
CA ARG A 28 7.34 3.16 -9.14
C ARG A 28 8.43 3.94 -9.86
N ASP A 29 9.55 4.15 -9.18
CA ASP A 29 10.65 4.95 -9.70
C ASP A 29 11.37 4.20 -10.85
N GLU A 30 11.58 2.89 -10.71
CA GLU A 30 12.19 2.05 -11.75
C GLU A 30 11.34 1.92 -13.02
N ALA A 31 10.03 1.72 -12.86
CA ALA A 31 9.11 1.51 -13.99
C ALA A 31 8.48 2.82 -14.51
N GLY A 32 8.85 3.97 -13.94
CA GLY A 32 8.34 5.28 -14.35
C GLY A 32 6.84 5.45 -14.18
N ILE A 33 6.28 4.90 -13.09
CA ILE A 33 4.83 4.93 -12.85
C ILE A 33 4.41 6.35 -12.45
N THR A 34 3.56 6.97 -13.27
CA THR A 34 3.01 8.31 -13.04
C THR A 34 1.58 8.31 -12.48
N SER A 35 0.94 7.15 -12.49
CA SER A 35 -0.45 6.94 -12.08
C SER A 35 -0.78 5.46 -12.06
N GLY A 36 -1.51 5.01 -11.04
CA GLY A 36 -2.10 3.69 -11.03
C GLY A 36 -2.82 3.35 -9.73
N PHE A 37 -3.55 2.24 -9.79
CA PHE A 37 -4.15 1.60 -8.63
C PHE A 37 -3.45 0.27 -8.36
N VAL A 38 -3.26 -0.02 -7.08
CA VAL A 38 -2.65 -1.27 -6.62
C VAL A 38 -3.72 -2.15 -5.99
N ARG A 39 -3.65 -3.46 -6.27
CA ARG A 39 -4.41 -4.48 -5.56
C ARG A 39 -3.59 -5.73 -5.35
N GLY A 40 -3.71 -6.38 -4.21
CA GLY A 40 -2.93 -7.58 -3.93
C GLY A 40 -3.41 -8.39 -2.74
N ILE A 41 -2.74 -9.52 -2.56
CA ILE A 41 -2.89 -10.47 -1.45
C ILE A 41 -1.50 -10.98 -1.06
N GLY A 42 -1.37 -11.59 0.11
CA GLY A 42 -0.07 -12.09 0.58
C GLY A 42 -0.06 -12.50 2.03
N ALA A 43 1.12 -12.57 2.62
CA ALA A 43 1.31 -12.83 4.04
C ALA A 43 2.43 -11.93 4.61
N VAL A 44 2.20 -11.39 5.80
CA VAL A 44 3.10 -10.45 6.50
C VAL A 44 3.31 -10.90 7.95
N ASP A 45 4.43 -10.52 8.56
CA ASP A 45 4.72 -10.80 9.99
C ASP A 45 4.92 -9.55 10.86
N HIS A 46 4.93 -8.38 10.22
CA HIS A 46 5.04 -7.08 10.86
C HIS A 46 4.28 -6.05 10.04
N VAL A 47 3.36 -5.32 10.67
CA VAL A 47 2.54 -4.29 10.02
C VAL A 47 2.39 -3.09 10.95
N VAL A 48 2.47 -1.88 10.40
CA VAL A 48 2.10 -0.64 11.09
C VAL A 48 0.83 -0.10 10.45
N LEU A 49 -0.24 -0.04 11.24
CA LEU A 49 -1.53 0.49 10.80
C LEU A 49 -1.75 1.89 11.34
N GLY A 50 -2.24 2.79 10.49
CA GLY A 50 -2.65 4.14 10.85
C GLY A 50 -4.17 4.31 10.87
N HIS A 51 -4.64 5.11 11.83
CA HIS A 51 -5.99 5.67 11.85
C HIS A 51 -5.90 7.19 11.96
N TYR A 52 -6.42 7.90 10.97
CA TYR A 52 -6.40 9.36 10.95
C TYR A 52 -7.55 9.95 11.76
N ASP A 53 -7.23 10.81 12.71
CA ASP A 53 -8.17 11.66 13.42
C ASP A 53 -8.29 12.99 12.67
N VAL A 54 -9.44 13.23 12.05
CA VAL A 54 -9.72 14.44 11.27
C VAL A 54 -9.89 15.67 12.16
N GLU A 55 -10.38 15.52 13.40
CA GLU A 55 -10.57 16.64 14.32
C GLU A 55 -9.22 17.19 14.80
N ASN A 56 -8.30 16.28 15.14
CA ASN A 56 -6.96 16.63 15.62
C ASN A 56 -5.91 16.69 14.50
N GLN A 57 -6.29 16.35 13.27
CA GLN A 57 -5.43 16.27 12.08
C GLN A 57 -4.16 15.44 12.31
N SER A 58 -4.28 14.31 13.00
CA SER A 58 -3.15 13.47 13.43
C SER A 58 -3.39 11.99 13.15
N TYR A 59 -2.31 11.25 12.93
CA TYR A 59 -2.37 9.78 12.82
C TYR A 59 -2.12 9.15 14.19
N ASN A 60 -2.96 8.18 14.53
CA ASN A 60 -2.69 7.20 15.57
C ASN A 60 -2.18 5.93 14.89
N GLU A 61 -0.95 5.54 15.21
CA GLU A 61 -0.32 4.35 14.64
C GLU A 61 -0.23 3.23 15.67
N GLU A 62 -0.39 2.00 15.21
CA GLU A 62 -0.23 0.79 16.03
C GLU A 62 0.56 -0.27 15.25
N THR A 63 1.54 -0.90 15.92
CA THR A 63 2.37 -1.97 15.36
C THR A 63 1.82 -3.33 15.74
N PHE A 64 1.64 -4.19 14.74
CA PHE A 64 1.20 -5.57 14.87
C PHE A 64 2.32 -6.50 14.42
N THR A 65 2.79 -7.36 15.32
CA THR A 65 3.87 -8.33 15.05
C THR A 65 3.37 -9.74 15.37
N ASP A 66 2.87 -10.42 14.35
CA ASP A 66 2.40 -11.82 14.35
C ASP A 66 2.24 -12.27 12.88
N GLN A 67 1.95 -13.54 12.62
CA GLN A 67 1.66 -14.01 11.26
C GLN A 67 0.24 -13.60 10.83
N TYR A 68 0.15 -12.88 9.72
CA TYR A 68 -1.12 -12.45 9.14
C TYR A 68 -1.23 -12.81 7.67
N GLU A 69 -2.41 -13.29 7.27
CA GLU A 69 -2.80 -13.34 5.87
C GLU A 69 -3.30 -11.96 5.43
N VAL A 70 -2.78 -11.44 4.32
CA VAL A 70 -3.27 -10.22 3.69
C VAL A 70 -4.39 -10.59 2.74
N THR A 71 -5.61 -10.43 3.24
CA THR A 71 -6.84 -10.79 2.51
C THR A 71 -7.28 -9.71 1.51
N SER A 72 -6.81 -8.47 1.71
CA SER A 72 -7.02 -7.36 0.79
C SER A 72 -5.93 -6.31 0.99
N PHE A 73 -5.26 -5.92 -0.10
CA PHE A 73 -4.41 -4.75 -0.15
C PHE A 73 -4.87 -3.90 -1.31
N LEU A 74 -5.31 -2.67 -1.06
CA LEU A 74 -5.90 -1.78 -2.06
C LEU A 74 -5.33 -0.38 -1.90
N GLY A 75 -5.02 0.28 -3.01
CA GLY A 75 -4.46 1.63 -2.95
C GLY A 75 -4.24 2.28 -4.30
N ASN A 76 -3.52 3.39 -4.27
CA ASN A 76 -3.05 4.10 -5.44
C ASN A 76 -1.54 4.38 -5.35
N ILE A 77 -0.95 4.59 -6.51
CA ILE A 77 0.48 4.84 -6.67
C ILE A 77 0.69 5.98 -7.67
N GLY A 78 1.32 7.05 -7.19
CA GLY A 78 1.63 8.24 -7.95
C GLY A 78 3.06 8.72 -7.67
N PRO A 79 3.54 9.72 -8.43
CA PRO A 79 4.89 10.25 -8.32
C PRO A 79 5.25 10.76 -6.92
N ASP A 80 4.26 11.25 -6.19
CA ASP A 80 4.38 11.81 -4.85
C ASP A 80 4.35 10.73 -3.75
N LYS A 81 3.42 9.77 -3.82
CA LYS A 81 3.29 8.73 -2.79
C LYS A 81 2.67 7.42 -3.30
N VAL A 82 2.86 6.38 -2.47
CA VAL A 82 2.04 5.17 -2.45
C VAL A 82 1.06 5.36 -1.30
N HIS A 83 -0.23 5.27 -1.58
CA HIS A 83 -1.28 5.31 -0.55
C HIS A 83 -2.08 4.01 -0.60
N ALA A 84 -1.99 3.20 0.45
CA ALA A 84 -2.65 1.91 0.49
C ALA A 84 -3.33 1.65 1.84
N HIS A 85 -4.40 0.87 1.79
CA HIS A 85 -5.06 0.27 2.93
C HIS A 85 -4.87 -1.25 2.86
N ILE A 86 -4.86 -1.89 4.03
CA ILE A 86 -4.61 -3.33 4.15
C ILE A 86 -5.64 -3.96 5.10
N GLN A 87 -6.06 -5.18 4.78
CA GLN A 87 -6.87 -6.04 5.63
C GLN A 87 -6.11 -7.33 5.93
N LEU A 88 -5.92 -7.60 7.21
CA LEU A 88 -5.20 -8.73 7.78
C LEU A 88 -6.19 -9.74 8.34
N GLY A 89 -5.97 -11.03 8.08
CA GLY A 89 -6.61 -12.16 8.74
C GLY A 89 -5.67 -12.75 9.79
N THR A 90 -6.13 -12.85 11.03
CA THR A 90 -5.39 -13.50 12.13
C THR A 90 -5.50 -15.04 12.03
N GLU A 91 -4.73 -15.77 12.85
CA GLU A 91 -4.86 -17.23 12.99
C GLU A 91 -6.28 -17.66 13.40
N SER A 92 -6.99 -16.82 14.15
CA SER A 92 -8.39 -17.05 14.57
C SER A 92 -9.42 -16.62 13.52
N TYR A 93 -8.97 -16.19 12.33
CA TYR A 93 -9.79 -15.65 11.23
C TYR A 93 -10.51 -14.33 11.56
N ASP A 94 -10.06 -13.62 12.60
CA ASP A 94 -10.49 -12.24 12.86
C ASP A 94 -9.85 -11.30 11.83
N SER A 95 -10.51 -10.17 11.58
CA SER A 95 -10.04 -9.17 10.62
C SER A 95 -9.55 -7.91 11.33
N ILE A 96 -8.36 -7.45 10.93
CA ILE A 96 -7.77 -6.18 11.37
C ILE A 96 -7.45 -5.38 10.11
N GLY A 97 -7.66 -4.06 10.10
CA GLY A 97 -7.33 -3.27 8.92
C GLY A 97 -7.33 -1.77 9.14
N GLY A 98 -6.72 -1.04 8.21
CA GLY A 98 -6.55 0.41 8.28
C GLY A 98 -5.66 0.95 7.18
N HIS A 99 -5.15 2.16 7.37
CA HIS A 99 -4.10 2.73 6.53
C HIS A 99 -2.82 1.90 6.71
N CYS A 100 -2.20 1.45 5.62
CA CYS A 100 -0.98 0.66 5.66
C CYS A 100 0.23 1.59 5.63
N ALA A 101 0.77 1.93 6.81
CA ALA A 101 1.99 2.74 6.90
C ALA A 101 3.23 1.92 6.52
N GLU A 102 3.33 0.70 7.05
CA GLU A 102 4.42 -0.24 6.79
C GLU A 102 3.92 -1.70 6.82
N ALA A 103 4.56 -2.60 6.08
CA ALA A 103 4.30 -4.03 6.12
C ALA A 103 5.53 -4.82 5.64
N THR A 104 5.93 -5.85 6.40
CA THR A 104 7.03 -6.77 6.05
C THR A 104 6.47 -8.11 5.59
N VAL A 105 6.90 -8.59 4.43
CA VAL A 105 6.45 -9.88 3.89
C VAL A 105 7.02 -11.04 4.70
N SER A 106 6.17 -12.00 5.08
CA SER A 106 6.59 -13.23 5.77
C SER A 106 6.59 -14.45 4.84
N GLY A 107 5.63 -14.54 3.92
CA GLY A 107 5.50 -15.62 2.95
C GLY A 107 5.73 -15.15 1.51
N THR A 108 4.71 -14.53 0.93
CA THR A 108 4.81 -13.82 -0.35
C THR A 108 3.79 -12.70 -0.37
N PHE A 109 4.00 -11.70 -1.23
CA PHE A 109 3.00 -10.67 -1.50
C PHE A 109 2.90 -10.47 -3.00
N GLU A 110 1.72 -10.76 -3.55
CA GLU A 110 1.42 -10.72 -4.98
C GLU A 110 0.52 -9.51 -5.25
N ILE A 111 1.03 -8.57 -6.04
CA ILE A 111 0.39 -7.27 -6.28
C ILE A 111 0.26 -7.05 -7.78
N GLU A 112 -0.92 -6.64 -8.21
CA GLU A 112 -1.16 -6.04 -9.51
C GLU A 112 -1.20 -4.51 -9.38
N ILE A 113 -0.50 -3.84 -10.28
CA ILE A 113 -0.59 -2.40 -10.50
C ILE A 113 -1.24 -2.17 -11.86
N LEU A 114 -2.42 -1.55 -11.86
CA LEU A 114 -3.08 -1.05 -13.06
C LEU A 114 -2.70 0.40 -13.26
N ARG A 115 -1.91 0.69 -14.29
CA ARG A 115 -1.47 2.04 -14.65
C ARG A 115 -2.59 2.84 -15.30
N GLY A 116 -2.56 4.15 -15.07
CA GLY A 116 -3.47 5.10 -15.71
C GLY A 116 -2.73 6.07 -16.62
N ASP A 117 -3.48 6.73 -17.51
CA ASP A 117 -2.93 7.72 -18.45
C ASP A 117 -2.85 9.14 -17.83
N THR A 118 -3.71 9.42 -16.86
CA THR A 118 -3.75 10.71 -16.16
C THR A 118 -2.78 10.69 -15.00
N ARG A 119 -1.81 11.60 -14.98
CA ARG A 119 -0.89 11.80 -13.85
C ARG A 119 -1.70 12.04 -12.57
N LEU A 120 -1.54 11.18 -11.57
CA LEU A 120 -2.19 11.32 -10.26
C LEU A 120 -1.16 11.80 -9.25
N VAL A 121 -1.37 12.98 -8.70
CA VAL A 121 -0.61 13.54 -7.57
C VAL A 121 -1.58 14.00 -6.50
N HIS A 122 -1.09 14.17 -5.28
CA HIS A 122 -1.89 14.69 -4.19
C HIS A 122 -1.48 16.13 -3.84
N THR A 123 -2.46 16.90 -3.36
CA THR A 123 -2.30 18.24 -2.82
C THR A 123 -2.92 18.31 -1.43
N HIS A 124 -2.38 19.20 -0.59
CA HIS A 124 -2.86 19.36 0.78
C HIS A 124 -4.24 20.02 0.79
N ASP A 125 -5.22 19.34 1.39
CA ASP A 125 -6.54 19.89 1.64
C ASP A 125 -6.62 20.52 3.04
N PRO A 126 -6.76 21.84 3.17
CA PRO A 126 -6.81 22.50 4.47
C PRO A 126 -8.08 22.16 5.26
N GLN A 127 -9.14 21.67 4.61
CA GLN A 127 -10.36 21.28 5.30
C GLN A 127 -10.16 20.01 6.13
N THR A 128 -9.48 19.01 5.56
CA THR A 128 -9.27 17.70 6.20
C THR A 128 -7.90 17.54 6.82
N GLY A 129 -6.91 18.33 6.41
CA GLY A 129 -5.51 18.17 6.79
C GLY A 129 -4.80 17.03 6.03
N LEU A 130 -5.46 16.42 5.04
CA LEU A 130 -4.95 15.28 4.27
C LEU A 130 -4.42 15.70 2.90
N ASP A 131 -3.52 14.89 2.37
CA ASP A 131 -3.12 14.96 0.97
C ASP A 131 -4.10 14.15 0.12
N VAL A 132 -4.96 14.86 -0.61
CA VAL A 132 -6.02 14.32 -1.48
C VAL A 132 -5.62 14.45 -2.95
N PHE A 133 -6.24 13.67 -3.85
CA PHE A 133 -5.94 13.82 -5.28
C PHE A 133 -6.17 15.25 -5.78
N ASP A 134 -5.21 15.77 -6.54
CA ASP A 134 -5.30 17.05 -7.24
C ASP A 134 -6.03 16.85 -8.57
N LEU A 135 -7.35 17.05 -8.55
CA LEU A 135 -8.28 16.83 -9.67
C LEU A 135 -9.18 18.05 -9.92
#